data_AF-A0A969V7I0-F1
#
_entry.id   AF-A0A969V7I0-F1
#
_cell.length_a   1.000
_cell.length_b   1.000
_cell.length_c   1.000
_cell.angle_alpha   90.00
_cell.angle_beta   90.00
_cell.angle_gamma   90.00
#
_symmetry.space_group_name_H-M   'P 1'
#
loop_
_entity.id
_entity.type
_entity.pdbx_description
1 polymer ?
#
loop_
_entity_poly.entity_id
_entity_poly.type
_entity_poly.pdbx_seq_one_letter_code
_entity_poly.pdbx_strand_id
1 'polypeptide(L)' 'MSSAAIATVIKMMESLPEAVQDQVVEHLREYVEDLRDELQWDISFQKTQQQLVAAVQKAKQEIAEGKAKPLDYNQL' A
#
# COMPACT_ATOMS: atom_id res chain seq x y z
N MET A 1 -9.31 25.94 1.82
CA MET A 1 -8.04 26.58 1.43
C MET A 1 -7.03 25.48 1.16
N SER A 2 -6.21 25.62 0.13
CA SER A 2 -5.10 24.69 -0.12
C SER A 2 -4.06 24.78 1.01
N SER A 3 -3.38 23.67 1.34
CA SER A 3 -2.30 23.71 2.32
C SER A 3 -1.10 24.49 1.77
N ALA A 4 -0.26 25.04 2.65
CA ALA A 4 0.96 25.74 2.24
C ALA A 4 1.89 24.83 1.39
N ALA A 5 1.91 23.52 1.69
CA ALA A 5 2.66 22.53 0.94
C ALA A 5 2.14 22.38 -0.50
N ILE A 6 0.82 22.24 -0.68
CA ILE A 6 0.22 22.12 -2.03
C ILE A 6 0.44 23.41 -2.83
N ALA A 7 0.30 24.58 -2.20
CA ALA A 7 0.59 25.86 -2.86
C ALA A 7 2.05 25.95 -3.33
N THR A 8 2.99 25.41 -2.56
CA THR A 8 4.41 25.36 -2.93
C THR A 8 4.64 24.46 -4.15
N VAL A 9 4.04 23.26 -4.17
CA VAL A 9 4.14 22.35 -5.32
C VAL A 9 3.57 22.99 -6.58
N ILE A 10 2.42 23.67 -6.49
CA ILE A 10 1.84 24.41 -7.62
C ILE A 10 2.83 25.45 -8.16
N LYS A 11 3.44 26.26 -7.27
CA LYS A 11 4.42 27.28 -7.68
C LYS A 11 5.67 26.68 -8.33
N MET A 12 6.12 25.52 -7.85
CA MET A 12 7.23 24.80 -8.48
C MET A 12 6.85 24.33 -9.89
N MET A 13 5.66 23.78 -10.08
CA MET A 13 5.16 23.33 -11.39
C MET A 13 5.01 24.50 -12.38
N GLU A 14 4.42 25.61 -11.94
CA GLU A 14 4.25 26.83 -12.75
C GLU A 14 5.57 27.40 -13.29
N SER A 15 6.70 27.11 -12.62
CA SER A 15 8.03 27.58 -13.04
C SER A 15 8.66 26.79 -14.19
N LEU A 16 8.07 25.66 -14.57
CA LEU A 16 8.60 24.75 -15.58
C LEU A 16 7.95 24.98 -16.96
N PRO A 17 8.62 24.68 -18.07
CA PRO A 17 7.98 24.61 -19.38
C PRO A 17 6.85 23.57 -19.41
N GLU A 18 5.80 23.82 -20.18
CA GLU A 18 4.60 22.96 -20.25
C GLU A 18 4.92 21.48 -20.49
N ALA A 19 5.79 21.17 -21.45
CA ALA A 19 6.21 19.80 -21.74
C ALA A 19 6.88 19.09 -20.53
N VAL A 20 7.54 19.85 -19.66
CA VAL A 20 8.14 19.33 -18.42
C VAL A 20 7.08 19.19 -17.33
N GLN A 21 6.10 20.10 -17.27
CA GLN A 21 4.97 19.97 -16.36
C GLN A 21 4.21 18.66 -16.60
N ASP A 22 3.93 18.32 -17.86
CA ASP A 22 3.23 17.09 -18.23
C ASP A 22 4.01 15.84 -17.79
N GLN A 23 5.33 15.84 -17.96
CA GLN A 23 6.18 14.75 -17.50
C GLN A 23 6.13 14.59 -15.97
N VAL A 24 6.17 15.70 -15.22
CA VAL A 24 6.08 15.66 -13.76
C VAL A 24 4.71 15.21 -13.29
N VAL A 25 3.62 15.61 -13.98
CA VAL A 25 2.26 15.15 -13.67
C VAL A 25 2.16 13.63 -13.77
N GLU A 26 2.78 13.02 -14.78
CA GLU A 26 2.74 11.56 -14.94
C GLU A 26 3.40 10.84 -13.76
N HIS A 27 4.62 11.27 -13.39
CA HIS A 27 5.32 10.68 -12.25
C HIS A 27 4.60 10.91 -10.91
N LEU A 28 4.00 12.09 -10.72
CA LEU A 28 3.24 12.37 -9.51
C LEU A 28 1.95 11.54 -9.43
N ARG A 29 1.34 11.21 -10.57
CA ARG A 29 0.16 10.34 -10.60
C ARG A 29 0.51 8.96 -10.07
N GLU A 30 1.55 8.33 -10.62
CA GLU A 30 2.02 7.02 -10.17
C GLU A 30 2.35 7.04 -8.68
N TYR A 31 3.14 8.02 -8.24
CA TYR A 31 3.52 8.16 -6.83
C TYR A 31 2.31 8.34 -5.89
N VAL A 32 1.29 9.09 -6.30
CA VAL A 32 0.07 9.29 -5.50
C VAL A 32 -0.76 8.01 -5.43
N GLU A 33 -0.84 7.21 -6.49
CA GLU A 33 -1.53 5.92 -6.45
C GLU A 33 -0.80 4.93 -5.54
N ASP A 34 0.52 4.84 -5.61
CA ASP A 34 1.31 4.01 -4.67
C ASP A 34 1.05 4.38 -3.21
N LEU A 35 0.98 5.68 -2.90
CA LEU A 35 0.66 6.15 -1.55
C LEU A 35 -0.78 5.82 -1.12
N ARG A 36 -1.73 5.83 -2.07
CA ARG A 36 -3.12 5.47 -1.78
C ARG A 36 -3.25 3.99 -1.47
N ASP A 37 -2.56 3.15 -2.23
CA ASP A 37 -2.53 1.70 -2.02
C ASP A 37 -1.91 1.35 -0.68
N GLU A 38 -0.76 1.96 -0.33
CA GLU A 38 -0.13 1.76 0.99
C GLU A 38 -1.04 2.21 2.13
N LEU A 39 -1.70 3.37 2.00
CA LEU A 39 -2.64 3.84 3.02
C LEU A 39 -3.84 2.89 3.16
N GLN A 40 -4.35 2.37 2.04
CA GLN A 40 -5.43 1.39 2.06
C GLN A 40 -4.97 0.08 2.72
N TRP A 41 -3.74 -0.37 2.44
CA TRP A 41 -3.13 -1.52 3.08
C TRP A 41 -3.04 -1.32 4.59
N ASP A 42 -2.49 -0.21 5.06
CA ASP A 42 -2.36 0.11 6.49
C ASP A 42 -3.70 0.11 7.21
N ILE A 43 -4.72 0.78 6.63
CA ILE A 43 -6.07 0.81 7.20
C ILE A 43 -6.67 -0.60 7.26
N SER A 44 -6.47 -1.40 6.21
CA SER A 44 -6.99 -2.77 6.14
C SER A 44 -6.30 -3.67 7.15
N PHE A 45 -4.99 -3.55 7.28
CA PHE A 45 -4.18 -4.33 8.21
C PHE A 45 -4.50 -3.98 9.66
N GLN A 46 -4.58 -2.69 10.01
CA GLN A 46 -4.95 -2.25 11.36
C GLN A 46 -6.31 -2.82 11.81
N LYS A 47 -7.28 -2.93 10.89
CA LYS A 47 -8.60 -3.52 11.18
C LYS A 47 -8.58 -5.03 11.34
N THR A 48 -7.64 -5.73 10.70
CA THR A 48 -7.65 -7.20 10.57
C THR A 48 -6.56 -7.89 11.38
N GLN A 49 -5.64 -7.15 12.01
CA GLN A 49 -4.48 -7.70 12.70
C GLN A 49 -4.83 -8.80 13.72
N GLN A 50 -5.88 -8.60 14.54
CA GLN A 50 -6.29 -9.60 15.53
C GLN A 50 -6.82 -10.89 14.87
N GLN A 51 -7.56 -10.75 13.77
CA GLN A 51 -8.10 -11.89 13.02
C GLN A 51 -6.95 -12.68 12.35
N LEU A 52 -5.94 -11.98 11.83
CA LEU A 52 -4.74 -12.60 11.29
C LEU A 52 -3.98 -13.39 12.37
N VAL A 53 -3.80 -12.82 13.56
CA VAL A 53 -3.17 -13.52 14.69
C VAL A 53 -3.96 -14.78 15.07
N ALA A 54 -5.28 -14.68 15.19
CA ALA A 54 -6.14 -15.82 15.49
C ALA A 54 -6.07 -16.89 14.40
N ALA A 55 -6.06 -16.50 13.13
CA ALA A 55 -5.91 -17.41 12.00
C ALA A 55 -4.57 -18.15 12.03
N VAL A 56 -3.47 -17.46 12.33
CA VAL A 56 -2.14 -18.09 12.46
C VAL A 56 -2.10 -19.05 13.66
N GLN A 57 -2.68 -18.68 14.80
CA GLN A 57 -2.75 -19.57 15.96
C GLN A 57 -3.54 -20.85 15.64
N LYS A 58 -4.69 -20.70 14.98
CA LYS A 58 -5.51 -21.82 14.52
C LYS A 58 -4.75 -22.72 13.54
N ALA A 59 -4.09 -22.14 12.53
CA ALA A 59 -3.30 -22.90 11.57
C ALA A 59 -2.17 -23.70 12.26
N LYS A 60 -1.49 -23.11 13.26
CA LYS A 60 -0.48 -23.82 14.06
C LYS A 60 -1.07 -24.98 14.84
N GLN A 61 -2.25 -24.80 15.43
CA GLN A 61 -2.96 -25.87 16.12
C GLN A 61 -3.34 -27.00 15.17
N GLU A 62 -3.91 -26.67 14.00
CA GLU A 62 -4.30 -27.66 12.99
C GLU A 62 -3.10 -28.45 12.46
N ILE A 63 -1.93 -27.82 12.30
CA ILE A 63 -0.69 -28.51 11.94
C ILE A 63 -0.25 -29.46 13.07
N ALA A 64 -0.28 -29.01 14.33
CA ALA A 64 0.08 -29.85 15.48
C ALA A 64 -0.86 -31.06 15.64
N GLU A 65 -2.14 -30.88 15.32
CA GLU A 65 -3.16 -31.93 15.29
C GLU A 65 -3.08 -32.81 14.02
N GLY A 66 -2.17 -32.53 13.10
CA GLY A 66 -2.00 -33.27 11.84
C GLY A 66 -3.11 -33.05 10.80
N LYS A 67 -3.97 -32.05 11.02
CA LYS A 67 -5.10 -31.69 10.13
C LYS A 67 -4.69 -30.80 8.96
N ALA A 68 -3.53 -30.14 9.07
CA ALA A 68 -2.97 -29.28 8.04
C ALA A 68 -1.47 -29.53 7.88
N LYS A 69 -0.94 -29.18 6.71
CA LYS A 69 0.50 -29.15 6.43
C LYS A 69 0.90 -27.76 5.91
N PRO A 70 2.15 -27.30 6.14
CA PRO A 70 2.66 -26.09 5.51
C PRO A 70 2.51 -26.16 3.98
N LEU A 71 2.22 -25.01 3.37
CA LEU A 71 2.15 -24.89 1.92
C LEU A 71 3.53 -25.17 1.32
N ASP A 72 3.62 -26.16 0.43
CA ASP A 72 4.82 -26.47 -0.34
C ASP A 72 4.64 -25.93 -1.76
N TYR A 73 5.37 -24.87 -2.09
CA TYR A 73 5.28 -24.21 -3.40
C TYR A 73 5.78 -25.08 -4.55
N ASN A 74 6.54 -26.14 -4.29
CA ASN A 74 6.99 -27.08 -5.32
C ASN A 74 5.93 -28.15 -5.66
N GLN A 75 4.84 -28.21 -4.88
CA GLN A 75 3.72 -29.13 -5.08
C GLN A 75 2.45 -28.41 -5.58
N LEU A 76 2.58 -27.15 -5.99
CA LEU A 76 1.54 -26.37 -6.66
C LEU A 76 1.59 -26.61 -8.17
#